data_AF-A0A1I5CAF5-F1
#
_entry.id   AF-A0A1I5CAF5-F1
#
_cell.length_a   1.000
_cell.length_b   1.000
_cell.length_c   1.000
_cell.angle_alpha   90.00
_cell.angle_beta   90.00
_cell.angle_gamma   90.00
#
_symmetry.space_group_name_H-M   'P 1'
#
loop_
_entity.id
_entity.type
_entity.pdbx_description
1 polymer ?
#
loop_
_entity_poly.entity_id
_entity_poly.type
_entity_poly.pdbx_seq_one_letter_code
_entity_poly.pdbx_strand_id
1 'polypeptide(L)'
;MDPKNLAVLLKLKHAMEEANPPAISTPFEPSPPKKPASGWIVANCRFCKTTKFSYRADWVNPPVMCEGCRNERKTRYKPGEGDTLYAETKVFHGGGPGTGRRK
;
A
#
# COMPACT_ATOMS: atom_id res chain seq x y z
N MET A 1 14.88 -55.81 34.10
CA MET A 1 13.81 -54.82 33.88
C MET A 1 12.49 -55.54 34.03
N ASP A 2 11.72 -55.26 35.09
CA ASP A 2 10.47 -55.98 35.34
C ASP A 2 9.41 -55.63 34.28
N PRO A 3 8.66 -56.63 33.77
CA PRO A 3 7.65 -56.41 32.73
C PRO A 3 6.54 -55.45 33.17
N LYS A 4 6.29 -55.36 34.47
CA LYS A 4 5.33 -54.43 35.07
C LYS A 4 5.79 -52.97 34.93
N ASN A 5 7.09 -52.71 35.07
CA ASN A 5 7.66 -51.37 34.91
C ASN A 5 7.61 -50.93 33.45
N LEU A 6 7.84 -51.86 32.53
CA LEU A 6 7.67 -51.62 31.09
C LEU A 6 6.22 -51.27 30.72
N ALA A 7 5.25 -51.98 31.27
CA ALA A 7 3.83 -51.71 31.04
C ALA A 7 3.41 -50.33 31.57
N VAL A 8 3.97 -49.88 32.69
CA VAL A 8 3.71 -48.54 33.25
C VAL A 8 4.31 -47.45 32.35
N LEU A 9 5.55 -47.62 31.88
CA LEU A 9 6.17 -46.70 30.93
C LEU A 9 5.39 -46.61 29.61
N LEU A 10 4.90 -47.75 29.12
CA LEU A 10 4.05 -47.82 27.94
C LEU A 10 2.65 -47.23 28.15
N LYS A 11 2.17 -47.05 29.37
CA LYS A 11 0.94 -46.30 29.62
C LYS A 11 1.22 -44.81 29.69
N LEU A 12 2.32 -44.42 30.36
CA LEU A 12 2.75 -43.04 30.49
C LEU A 12 3.02 -42.38 29.13
N LYS A 13 3.71 -43.06 28.20
CA LYS A 13 3.92 -42.48 26.86
C LYS A 13 2.61 -42.14 26.13
N HIS A 14 1.54 -42.90 26.39
CA HIS A 14 0.30 -42.83 25.62
C HIS A 14 -0.49 -41.66 26.13
N ALA A 15 -0.55 -41.55 27.45
CA ALA A 15 -1.14 -40.40 28.12
C ALA A 15 -0.42 -39.10 27.72
N MET A 16 0.91 -39.11 27.57
CA MET A 16 1.66 -37.94 27.11
C MET A 16 1.38 -37.58 25.65
N GLU A 17 1.26 -38.58 24.78
CA GLU A 17 0.99 -38.38 23.35
C GLU A 17 -0.45 -37.94 23.10
N GLU A 18 -1.41 -38.49 23.85
CA GLU A 18 -2.83 -38.15 23.83
C GLU A 18 -3.10 -36.76 24.43
N ALA A 19 -2.30 -36.33 25.41
CA ALA A 19 -2.38 -35.00 26.02
C ALA A 19 -1.64 -33.90 25.24
N ASN A 20 -1.03 -34.21 24.08
CA ASN A 20 -0.31 -33.22 23.28
C ASN A 20 -1.27 -32.67 22.20
N PRO A 21 -1.98 -31.56 22.45
CA PRO A 21 -2.91 -31.02 21.47
C PRO A 21 -2.15 -30.63 20.18
N PRO A 22 -2.77 -30.76 19.01
CA PRO A 22 -2.15 -30.33 17.76
C PRO A 22 -1.80 -28.85 17.85
N ALA A 23 -0.60 -28.49 17.41
CA ALA A 23 -0.12 -27.12 17.43
C ALA A 23 -1.15 -26.20 16.74
N ILE A 24 -1.80 -25.37 17.53
CA ILE A 24 -2.74 -24.36 17.02
C ILE A 24 -1.92 -23.44 16.13
N SER A 25 -2.28 -23.33 14.86
CA SER A 25 -1.68 -22.37 13.94
C SER A 25 -1.97 -20.96 14.46
N THR A 26 -1.06 -20.40 15.24
CA THR A 26 -1.14 -19.02 15.64
C THR A 26 -1.15 -18.17 14.36
N PRO A 27 -2.06 -17.21 14.20
CA PRO A 27 -1.99 -16.24 13.12
C PRO A 27 -0.57 -15.65 13.13
N PHE A 28 0.16 -15.85 12.04
CA PHE A 28 1.52 -15.34 11.91
C PHE A 28 1.45 -13.82 11.95
N GLU A 29 1.73 -13.24 13.11
CA GLU A 29 1.84 -11.81 13.25
C GLU A 29 3.16 -11.41 12.59
N PRO A 30 3.13 -10.68 11.45
CA PRO A 30 4.35 -10.33 10.76
C PRO A 30 5.20 -9.46 11.69
N SER A 31 6.41 -9.92 11.96
CA SER A 31 7.39 -9.19 12.77
C SER A 31 7.51 -7.74 12.27
N PRO A 32 7.56 -6.74 13.16
CA PRO A 32 7.58 -5.34 12.76
C PRO A 32 8.81 -5.05 11.88
N PRO A 33 8.66 -4.21 10.83
CA PRO A 33 9.75 -3.94 9.91
C PRO A 33 10.94 -3.32 10.67
N LYS A 34 12.10 -3.97 10.57
CA LYS A 34 13.36 -3.47 11.14
C LYS A 34 13.72 -2.15 10.48
N LYS A 35 13.73 -1.05 11.26
CA LYS A 35 14.18 0.25 10.80
C LYS A 35 15.70 0.19 10.54
N PRO A 36 16.21 0.72 9.42
CA PRO A 36 17.65 0.71 9.15
C PRO A 36 18.40 1.64 10.12
N ALA A 37 19.49 1.15 10.70
CA ALA A 37 20.29 1.89 11.69
C ALA A 37 20.95 3.16 11.11
N SER A 38 21.08 3.27 9.79
CA SER A 38 21.73 4.41 9.10
C SER A 38 20.79 5.60 8.83
N GLY A 39 19.50 5.50 9.18
CA GLY A 39 18.51 6.58 8.99
C GLY A 39 18.10 6.84 7.53
N TRP A 40 18.73 6.15 6.57
CA TRP A 40 18.39 6.21 5.15
C TRP A 40 17.71 4.92 4.71
N ILE A 41 16.54 5.05 4.08
CA ILE A 41 15.79 3.94 3.50
C ILE A 41 15.96 4.01 1.98
N VAL A 42 16.42 2.92 1.38
CA VAL A 42 16.48 2.75 -0.07
C VAL A 42 15.21 2.02 -0.51
N ALA A 43 14.42 2.65 -1.38
CA ALA A 43 13.20 2.06 -1.93
C ALA A 43 13.18 2.15 -3.46
N ASN A 44 12.38 1.26 -4.06
CA ASN A 44 12.11 1.29 -5.49
C ASN A 44 10.92 2.20 -5.77
N CYS A 45 10.95 2.90 -6.91
CA CYS A 45 9.78 3.64 -7.40
C CYS A 45 8.59 2.71 -7.59
N ARG A 46 7.44 3.05 -7.01
CA ARG A 46 6.23 2.22 -7.11
C ARG A 46 5.74 2.05 -8.56
N PHE A 47 6.03 3.02 -9.42
CA PHE A 47 5.49 3.07 -10.78
C PHE A 47 6.41 2.41 -11.79
N CYS A 48 7.64 2.89 -11.95
CA CYS A 48 8.56 2.30 -12.91
C CYS A 48 9.23 1.03 -12.39
N LYS A 49 9.30 0.81 -11.06
CA LYS A 49 9.97 -0.32 -10.39
C LYS A 49 11.46 -0.50 -10.70
N THR A 50 12.01 0.26 -11.63
CA THR A 50 13.39 0.19 -12.11
C THR A 50 14.31 1.12 -11.34
N THR A 51 13.86 2.36 -11.08
CA THR A 51 14.68 3.36 -10.41
C THR A 51 14.63 3.19 -8.90
N LYS A 52 15.81 3.10 -8.27
CA LYS A 52 16.00 3.12 -6.82
C LYS A 52 16.21 4.56 -6.36
N PHE A 53 15.62 4.95 -5.23
CA PHE A 53 15.87 6.24 -4.59
C PHE A 53 15.96 6.07 -3.08
N SER A 54 16.72 6.96 -2.44
CA SER A 54 16.91 6.98 -0.99
C SER A 54 16.16 8.16 -0.36
N TYR A 55 15.59 7.93 0.82
CA TYR A 55 14.95 8.98 1.62
C TYR A 55 15.24 8.76 3.11
N ARG A 56 15.02 9.79 3.94
CA ARG A 56 15.21 9.67 5.39
C ARG A 56 14.06 8.94 6.06
N ALA A 57 14.38 8.05 6.98
CA ALA A 57 13.41 7.27 7.74
C ALA A 57 12.46 8.14 8.60
N ASP A 58 12.91 9.34 8.99
CA ASP A 58 12.17 10.24 9.88
C ASP A 58 11.08 11.07 9.18
N TRP A 59 10.96 10.94 7.86
CA TRP A 59 9.95 11.70 7.10
C TRP A 59 8.54 11.14 7.35
N VAL A 60 7.62 12.01 7.77
CA VAL A 60 6.20 11.64 8.00
C VAL A 60 5.52 11.18 6.70
N ASN A 61 5.82 11.83 5.58
CA ASN A 61 5.27 11.51 4.26
C ASN A 61 6.40 11.36 3.23
N PRO A 62 7.07 10.19 3.17
CA PRO A 62 8.15 9.98 2.22
C PRO A 62 7.64 9.88 0.77
N PRO A 63 8.45 10.27 -0.22
CA PRO A 63 8.08 10.16 -1.62
C PRO A 63 7.94 8.69 -2.03
N VAL A 64 6.91 8.40 -2.84
CA VAL A 64 6.61 7.04 -3.33
C VAL A 64 7.10 6.84 -4.78
N MET A 65 7.54 7.92 -5.43
CA MET A 65 7.91 7.97 -6.83
C MET A 65 9.29 8.59 -7.02
N CYS A 66 10.03 8.13 -8.04
CA CYS A 66 11.23 8.81 -8.49
C CYS A 66 10.89 10.14 -9.18
N GLU A 67 11.91 11.00 -9.32
CA GLU A 67 11.77 12.32 -9.94
C GLU A 67 11.28 12.24 -11.38
N GLY A 68 11.73 11.26 -12.16
CA GLY A 68 11.26 11.03 -13.54
C GLY A 68 9.75 10.78 -13.60
N CYS A 69 9.25 9.76 -12.88
CA CYS A 69 7.81 9.47 -12.83
C CYS A 69 7.01 10.64 -12.23
N ARG A 70 7.58 11.38 -11.29
CA ARG A 70 6.95 12.56 -10.71
C ARG A 70 6.80 13.67 -11.75
N ASN A 71 7.80 13.88 -12.61
CA ASN A 71 7.80 14.93 -13.62
C ASN A 71 6.92 14.59 -14.83
N GLU A 72 6.96 13.34 -15.29
CA GLU A 72 6.05 12.84 -16.33
C GLU A 72 4.58 13.02 -15.93
N ARG A 73 4.26 12.68 -14.67
CA ARG A 73 2.89 12.81 -14.13
C ARG A 73 2.51 14.23 -13.72
N LYS A 74 3.48 15.11 -13.52
CA LYS A 74 3.27 16.55 -13.26
C LYS A 74 2.96 17.33 -14.53
N THR A 75 3.02 16.71 -15.71
CA THR A 75 2.60 17.38 -16.94
C THR A 75 1.16 17.83 -16.77
N ARG A 76 0.99 19.17 -16.71
CA ARG A 76 -0.31 19.82 -16.64
C ARG A 76 -1.14 19.38 -17.84
N TYR A 77 -2.43 19.20 -17.58
CA TYR A 77 -3.50 19.11 -18.56
C TYR A 77 -3.13 19.78 -19.89
N LYS A 78 -3.14 19.02 -20.99
CA LYS A 78 -3.08 19.54 -22.35
C LYS A 78 -4.51 19.55 -22.88
N PRO A 79 -5.19 20.70 -22.90
CA PRO A 79 -6.49 20.77 -23.54
C PRO A 79 -6.35 20.46 -25.02
N GLY A 80 -7.19 19.55 -25.51
CA GLY A 80 -7.46 19.42 -26.93
C GLY A 80 -8.33 20.59 -27.40
N GLU A 81 -8.49 20.71 -28.71
CA GLU A 81 -9.30 21.73 -29.36
C GLU A 81 -10.73 21.74 -28.79
N GLY A 82 -11.05 22.72 -27.93
CA GLY A 82 -12.38 22.83 -27.29
C GLY A 82 -12.41 23.39 -25.87
N ASP A 83 -11.31 23.47 -25.13
CA ASP A 83 -11.34 23.84 -23.71
C ASP A 83 -10.91 25.29 -23.46
N THR A 84 -11.89 26.15 -23.25
CA THR A 84 -11.70 27.58 -22.97
C THR A 84 -11.11 27.84 -21.58
N LEU A 85 -10.19 28.80 -21.52
CA LEU A 85 -9.33 29.23 -20.39
C LEU A 85 -10.04 29.86 -19.16
N TYR A 86 -11.34 29.64 -18.94
CA TYR A 86 -12.04 30.23 -17.79
C TYR A 86 -12.40 29.16 -16.75
N ALA A 87 -12.08 29.43 -15.49
CA ALA A 87 -12.34 28.52 -14.37
C ALA A 87 -13.84 28.37 -14.02
N GLU A 88 -14.71 29.23 -14.57
CA GLU A 88 -16.15 29.13 -14.37
C GLU A 88 -16.90 29.55 -15.65
N THR A 89 -17.53 28.59 -16.32
CA THR A 89 -18.43 28.85 -17.44
C THR A 89 -19.84 29.03 -16.90
N LYS A 90 -20.32 30.26 -16.77
CA LYS A 90 -21.72 30.51 -16.43
C LYS A 90 -22.55 30.56 -17.71
N VAL A 91 -23.28 29.48 -17.98
CA VAL A 91 -24.19 29.39 -19.14
C VAL A 91 -25.45 30.20 -18.83
N PHE A 92 -25.66 31.29 -19.56
CA PHE A 92 -26.91 32.02 -19.54
C PHE A 92 -27.86 31.41 -20.57
N HIS A 93 -28.93 30.77 -20.09
CA HIS A 93 -30.03 30.34 -20.96
C HIS A 93 -30.94 31.53 -21.24
N GLY A 94 -30.58 32.33 -22.24
CA GLY A 94 -31.32 33.54 -22.57
C GLY A 94 -30.95 34.15 -23.91
N GLY A 95 -31.20 33.41 -25.00
CA GLY A 95 -31.30 33.94 -26.37
C GLY A 95 -29.99 34.43 -27.01
N GLY A 96 -29.72 33.99 -28.24
CA GLY A 96 -28.58 34.51 -29.01
C GLY A 96 -28.64 36.04 -29.18
N PRO A 97 -27.48 36.72 -29.31
CA PRO A 97 -27.43 38.17 -29.47
C PRO A 97 -28.12 38.57 -30.78
N GLY A 98 -29.38 39.02 -30.67
CA GLY A 98 -30.22 39.41 -31.81
C GLY A 98 -31.65 38.84 -31.81
N THR A 99 -32.01 37.92 -30.90
CA THR A 99 -33.39 37.35 -30.86
C THR A 99 -34.33 38.04 -29.88
N GLY A 100 -33.95 39.20 -29.33
CA GLY A 100 -34.87 40.06 -28.60
C GLY A 100 -35.94 40.63 -29.53
N ARG A 101 -37.20 40.25 -29.31
CA ARG A 101 -38.37 40.74 -30.03
C ARG A 101 -38.37 42.27 -30.05
N ARG A 102 -38.43 42.87 -31.26
CA ARG A 102 -38.67 44.30 -31.43
C ARG A 102 -39.99 44.66 -30.73
N LYS A 103 -39.97 45.72 -29.93
CA LYS A 103 -41.18 46.41 -29.46
C LYS A 103 -41.00 47.90 -29.71
#